data_AF-A0A948U8B3-F1
#
_entry.id   AF-A0A948U8B3-F1
#
_cell.length_a   1.000
_cell.length_b   1.000
_cell.length_c   1.000
_cell.angle_alpha   90.00
_cell.angle_beta   90.00
_cell.angle_gamma   90.00
#
_symmetry.space_group_name_H-M   'P 1'
#
loop_
_entity.id
_entity.type
_entity.pdbx_description
1 polymer ?
#
loop_
_entity_poly.entity_id
_entity_poly.type
_entity_poly.pdbx_seq_one_letter_code
_entity_poly.pdbx_strand_id
1 'polypeptide(L)'
;MANATTGGAGLALVSDLHECVLGGRSYRFRTPDVYDPSRARRLLTRQRVRRPALLEFRLVGVAGVLALAEAVGDRAEGARQRAVIEEWYDLLEPLDEDKLDEPDYVERGAELARLEADRLARQAELQPQAMMIEANLERHWQPYAELLADRRFWDDISAIEIVRLLLVSIDGAALRRDDDGLVMQEAYKAIPPDHRTDLATFAFRLLAPDETQRKN
;
A
#
# COMPACT_ATOMS: atom_id res chain seq x y z
N MET A 1 -19.30 15.29 -55.31
CA MET A 1 -18.13 16.15 -55.03
C MET A 1 -18.11 16.43 -53.54
N ALA A 2 -16.96 16.18 -52.93
CA ALA A 2 -16.72 16.14 -51.49
C ALA A 2 -16.48 17.54 -50.89
N ASN A 3 -16.83 17.71 -49.61
CA ASN A 3 -15.96 18.07 -48.49
C ASN A 3 -16.66 19.00 -47.49
N ALA A 4 -16.93 18.45 -46.32
CA ALA A 4 -16.99 19.20 -45.07
C ALA A 4 -16.37 18.31 -43.99
N THR A 5 -15.05 18.19 -44.01
CA THR A 5 -14.31 17.53 -42.93
C THR A 5 -14.03 18.58 -41.86
N THR A 6 -14.82 18.52 -40.80
CA THR A 6 -14.55 19.11 -39.50
C THR A 6 -13.10 18.88 -39.11
N GLY A 7 -12.33 19.96 -39.04
CA GLY A 7 -11.06 20.01 -38.35
C GLY A 7 -11.29 19.85 -36.84
N GLY A 8 -11.37 18.61 -36.40
CA GLY A 8 -11.10 18.27 -35.01
C GLY A 8 -9.60 18.41 -34.81
N ALA A 9 -9.18 19.52 -34.21
CA ALA A 9 -7.84 19.66 -33.67
C ALA A 9 -7.67 18.57 -32.60
N GLY A 10 -7.10 17.44 -33.00
CA GLY A 10 -6.63 16.42 -32.10
C GLY A 10 -5.57 17.06 -31.21
N LEU A 11 -5.96 17.36 -29.97
CA LEU A 11 -4.99 17.46 -28.89
C LEU A 11 -4.22 16.15 -28.91
N ALA A 12 -2.94 16.21 -29.26
CA ALA A 12 -2.02 15.11 -29.09
C ALA A 12 -2.02 14.76 -27.60
N LEU A 13 -2.82 13.77 -27.22
CA LEU A 13 -2.70 13.06 -25.96
C LEU A 13 -1.35 12.35 -26.04
N VAL A 14 -0.29 13.02 -25.60
CA VAL A 14 0.90 12.33 -25.12
C VAL A 14 0.42 11.57 -23.89
N SER A 15 -0.13 10.36 -24.07
CA SER A 15 -0.25 9.45 -22.96
C SER A 15 1.17 9.03 -22.65
N ASP A 16 1.79 9.64 -21.64
CA ASP A 16 3.06 9.18 -21.09
C ASP A 16 2.82 7.76 -20.54
N LEU A 17 2.98 6.77 -21.40
CA LEU A 17 2.92 5.38 -21.00
C LEU A 17 4.22 5.06 -20.27
N HIS A 18 4.08 4.66 -19.01
CA HIS A 18 5.19 4.21 -18.20
C HIS A 18 5.50 2.75 -18.54
N GLU A 19 6.75 2.47 -18.90
CA GLU A 19 7.18 1.14 -19.31
C GLU A 19 7.94 0.43 -18.18
N CYS A 20 7.54 -0.80 -17.91
CA CYS A 20 8.25 -1.74 -17.03
C CYS A 20 8.65 -2.95 -17.87
N VAL A 21 9.95 -3.31 -17.87
CA VAL A 21 10.47 -4.45 -18.65
C VAL A 21 10.91 -5.54 -17.70
N LEU A 22 10.32 -6.73 -17.81
CA LEU A 22 10.61 -7.89 -16.97
C LEU A 22 10.75 -9.15 -17.84
N GLY A 23 11.85 -9.88 -17.67
CA GLY A 23 12.11 -11.12 -18.43
C GLY A 23 12.07 -10.93 -19.95
N GLY A 24 12.45 -9.75 -20.46
CA GLY A 24 12.39 -9.41 -21.89
C GLY A 24 11.01 -9.06 -22.43
N ARG A 25 9.98 -8.97 -21.57
CA ARG A 25 8.61 -8.53 -21.93
C ARG A 25 8.37 -7.10 -21.50
N SER A 26 7.69 -6.32 -22.35
CA SER A 26 7.35 -4.92 -22.10
C SER A 26 5.93 -4.80 -21.57
N TYR A 27 5.77 -4.17 -20.40
CA TYR A 27 4.48 -3.87 -19.79
C TYR A 27 4.30 -2.35 -19.76
N ARG A 28 3.23 -1.84 -20.39
CA ARG A 28 2.97 -0.41 -20.44
C ARG A 28 1.77 -0.03 -19.57
N PHE A 29 1.99 0.92 -18.69
CA PHE A 29 1.01 1.47 -17.76
C PHE A 29 0.65 2.90 -18.18
N ARG A 30 -0.61 3.30 -18.02
CA ARG A 30 -0.97 4.71 -18.14
C ARG A 30 -0.59 5.46 -16.85
N THR A 31 -0.35 6.76 -16.97
CA THR A 31 -0.31 7.65 -15.82
C THR A 31 -1.65 7.62 -15.08
N PRO A 32 -1.66 7.48 -13.74
CA PRO A 32 -2.88 7.57 -12.97
C PRO A 32 -3.50 8.96 -13.01
N ASP A 33 -4.82 9.03 -12.96
CA ASP A 33 -5.56 10.28 -12.82
C ASP A 33 -5.95 10.53 -11.35
N VAL A 34 -6.48 11.72 -11.06
CA VAL A 34 -6.92 12.13 -9.72
C VAL A 34 -8.04 11.26 -9.15
N TYR A 35 -8.76 10.50 -9.98
CA TYR A 35 -9.88 9.65 -9.56
C TYR A 35 -9.46 8.21 -9.29
N ASP A 36 -8.31 7.76 -9.80
CA ASP A 36 -7.82 6.39 -9.66
C ASP A 36 -7.63 5.95 -8.20
N PRO A 37 -7.07 6.75 -7.28
CA PRO A 37 -7.01 6.35 -5.86
C PRO A 37 -8.39 6.07 -5.27
N SER A 38 -9.38 6.91 -5.59
CA SER A 38 -10.77 6.74 -5.14
C SER A 38 -11.46 5.55 -5.83
N ARG A 39 -11.11 5.27 -7.09
CA ARG A 39 -11.62 4.12 -7.84
C ARG A 39 -11.06 2.81 -7.29
N ALA A 40 -9.75 2.73 -7.06
CA ALA A 40 -9.10 1.59 -6.44
C ALA A 40 -9.72 1.29 -5.06
N ARG A 41 -9.93 2.32 -4.23
CA ARG A 41 -10.61 2.16 -2.93
C ARG A 41 -12.03 1.59 -3.06
N ARG A 42 -12.82 2.08 -4.03
CA ARG A 42 -14.18 1.57 -4.30
C ARG A 42 -14.17 0.12 -4.77
N LEU A 43 -13.25 -0.25 -5.66
CA LEU A 43 -13.10 -1.62 -6.14
C LEU A 43 -12.78 -2.59 -5.00
N LEU A 44 -11.82 -2.21 -4.14
CA LEU A 44 -11.44 -3.02 -2.98
C LEU A 44 -12.59 -3.18 -1.98
N THR A 45 -13.41 -2.14 -1.80
CA THR A 45 -14.60 -2.21 -0.93
C THR A 45 -15.66 -3.18 -1.47
N ARG A 46 -15.87 -3.24 -2.79
CA ARG A 46 -16.86 -4.15 -3.42
C ARG A 46 -16.52 -5.63 -3.23
N GLN A 47 -15.23 -5.96 -3.15
CA GLN A 47 -14.77 -7.34 -2.93
C GLN A 47 -15.08 -7.85 -1.51
N ARG A 48 -15.71 -7.02 -0.64
CA ARG A 48 -16.02 -7.32 0.76
C ARG A 48 -14.78 -7.69 1.60
N VAL A 49 -13.59 -7.31 1.12
CA VAL A 49 -12.33 -7.49 1.82
C VAL A 49 -12.00 -6.21 2.56
N ARG A 50 -11.96 -6.30 3.89
CA ARG A 50 -11.61 -5.19 4.76
C ARG A 50 -10.10 -5.13 4.91
N ARG A 51 -9.51 -3.94 4.89
CA ARG A 51 -8.15 -3.72 5.37
C ARG A 51 -8.21 -3.56 6.90
N PRO A 52 -7.61 -4.44 7.71
CA PRO A 52 -7.54 -4.23 9.14
C PRO A 52 -6.75 -2.95 9.47
N ALA A 53 -7.22 -2.17 10.44
CA ALA A 53 -6.56 -0.97 10.90
C ALA A 53 -5.39 -1.31 11.84
N LEU A 54 -4.39 -0.41 11.93
CA LEU A 54 -3.26 -0.56 12.86
C LEU A 54 -3.73 -0.67 14.31
N LEU A 55 -4.78 0.07 14.69
CA LEU A 55 -5.37 0.00 16.02
C LEU A 55 -5.86 -1.41 16.38
N GLU A 56 -6.37 -2.18 15.41
CA GLU A 56 -6.85 -3.54 15.67
C GLU A 56 -5.70 -4.50 15.92
N PHE A 57 -4.63 -4.37 15.14
CA PHE A 57 -3.39 -5.11 15.38
C PHE A 57 -2.81 -4.78 16.76
N ARG A 58 -2.80 -3.50 17.16
CA ARG A 58 -2.39 -3.08 18.50
C ARG A 58 -3.24 -3.73 19.58
N LEU A 59 -4.57 -3.59 19.52
CA LEU A 59 -5.48 -4.11 20.54
C LEU A 59 -5.39 -5.63 20.68
N VAL A 60 -5.41 -6.34 19.54
CA VAL A 60 -5.33 -7.80 19.52
C VAL A 60 -3.93 -8.28 19.91
N GLY A 61 -2.87 -7.57 19.50
CA GLY A 61 -1.49 -7.86 19.87
C GLY A 61 -1.25 -7.73 21.37
N VAL A 62 -1.71 -6.62 21.97
CA VAL A 62 -1.66 -6.41 23.43
C VAL A 62 -2.42 -7.51 24.17
N ALA A 63 -3.65 -7.81 23.74
CA ALA A 63 -4.46 -8.87 24.35
C ALA A 63 -3.77 -10.24 24.26
N GLY A 64 -3.17 -10.55 23.10
CA GLY A 64 -2.45 -11.80 22.86
C GLY A 64 -1.20 -11.93 23.71
N VAL A 65 -0.38 -10.88 23.81
CA VAL A 65 0.82 -10.87 24.65
C VAL A 65 0.46 -11.14 26.10
N LEU A 66 -0.56 -10.46 26.63
CA LEU A 66 -1.00 -10.63 28.01
C LEU A 66 -1.57 -12.05 28.26
N ALA A 67 -2.35 -12.58 27.31
CA ALA A 67 -2.91 -13.93 27.42
C ALA A 67 -1.81 -15.00 27.40
N LEU A 68 -0.83 -14.88 26.50
CA LEU A 68 0.31 -15.79 26.41
C LEU A 68 1.18 -15.73 27.67
N ALA A 69 1.44 -14.52 28.18
CA ALA A 69 2.20 -14.30 29.41
C ALA A 69 1.53 -14.92 30.65
N GLU A 70 0.21 -14.79 30.77
CA GLU A 70 -0.56 -15.43 31.85
C GLU A 70 -0.52 -16.96 31.72
N ALA A 71 -0.60 -17.49 30.49
CA ALA A 71 -0.56 -18.93 30.24
C ALA A 71 0.79 -19.57 30.62
N VAL A 72 1.90 -18.86 30.43
CA VAL A 72 3.26 -19.32 30.81
C VAL A 72 3.67 -18.92 32.23
N GLY A 73 2.88 -18.07 32.91
CA GLY A 73 3.15 -17.60 34.26
C GLY A 73 4.23 -16.51 34.37
N ASP A 74 4.57 -15.82 33.27
CA ASP A 74 5.59 -14.76 33.23
C ASP A 74 4.98 -13.39 32.94
N ARG A 75 4.39 -12.79 33.98
CA ARG A 75 3.77 -11.46 33.88
C ARG A 75 4.77 -10.34 33.60
N ALA A 76 6.03 -10.49 34.03
CA ALA A 76 7.05 -9.47 33.82
C ALA A 76 7.40 -9.38 32.33
N GLU A 77 7.58 -10.53 31.68
CA GLU A 77 7.81 -10.60 30.25
C GLU A 77 6.59 -10.13 29.44
N GLY A 78 5.37 -10.48 29.88
CA GLY A 78 4.15 -9.94 29.28
C GLY A 78 4.04 -8.41 29.32
N ALA A 79 4.40 -7.81 30.45
CA ALA A 79 4.43 -6.35 30.59
C ALA A 79 5.47 -5.69 29.67
N ARG A 80 6.67 -6.29 29.56
CA ARG A 80 7.72 -5.83 28.65
C ARG A 80 7.27 -5.89 27.19
N GLN A 81 6.77 -7.03 26.75
CA GLN A 81 6.31 -7.23 25.37
C GLN A 81 5.11 -6.33 25.03
N ARG A 82 4.20 -6.10 25.98
CA ARG A 82 3.09 -5.15 25.82
C ARG A 82 3.61 -3.75 25.52
N ALA A 83 4.57 -3.25 26.29
CA ALA A 83 5.13 -1.92 26.09
C ALA A 83 5.77 -1.79 24.69
N VAL A 84 6.47 -2.83 24.24
CA VAL A 84 7.04 -2.88 22.88
C VAL A 84 5.95 -2.81 21.80
N ILE A 85 4.86 -3.57 21.94
CA ILE A 85 3.76 -3.56 20.96
C ILE A 85 3.02 -2.22 20.97
N GLU A 86 2.71 -1.67 22.14
CA GLU A 86 2.06 -0.35 22.25
C GLU A 86 2.90 0.73 21.57
N GLU A 87 4.20 0.80 21.89
CA GLU A 87 5.12 1.76 21.30
C GLU A 87 5.30 1.52 19.78
N TRP A 88 5.42 0.27 19.34
CA TRP A 88 5.57 -0.07 17.93
C TRP A 88 4.39 0.43 17.08
N TYR A 89 3.16 0.15 17.51
CA TYR A 89 1.98 0.60 16.77
C TYR A 89 1.76 2.11 16.87
N ASP A 90 2.11 2.75 17.99
CA ASP A 90 2.09 4.21 18.11
C ASP A 90 3.10 4.84 17.12
N LEU A 91 4.30 4.27 17.00
CA LEU A 91 5.31 4.73 16.05
C LEU A 91 4.88 4.54 14.60
N LEU A 92 4.00 3.59 14.26
CA LEU A 92 3.52 3.38 12.89
C LEU A 92 2.43 4.39 12.48
N GLU A 93 1.77 5.05 13.43
CA GLU A 93 0.78 6.08 13.12
C GLU A 93 1.45 7.29 12.44
N PRO A 94 0.86 7.83 11.36
CA PRO A 94 1.39 9.02 10.71
C PRO A 94 1.41 10.22 11.67
N LEU A 95 2.47 11.04 11.56
CA LEU A 95 2.47 12.35 12.21
C LEU A 95 1.37 13.22 11.60
N ASP A 96 0.64 13.90 12.47
CA ASP A 96 -0.44 14.82 12.10
C ASP A 96 0.10 16.24 12.20
N GLU A 97 0.29 16.88 11.05
CA GLU A 97 0.82 18.24 10.95
C GLU A 97 -0.08 19.26 11.67
N ASP A 98 -1.39 18.98 11.76
CA ASP A 98 -2.37 19.84 12.44
C ASP A 98 -2.22 19.82 13.98
N LYS A 99 -1.40 18.91 14.53
CA LYS A 99 -1.09 18.85 15.97
C LYS A 99 0.15 19.66 16.35
N LEU A 100 0.86 20.25 15.40
CA LEU A 100 2.02 21.09 15.67
C LEU A 100 1.58 22.54 15.91
N ASP A 101 1.80 23.02 17.12
CA ASP A 101 1.52 24.40 17.54
C ASP A 101 2.63 25.37 17.09
N GLU A 102 3.03 25.29 15.81
CA GLU A 102 4.05 26.16 15.21
C GLU A 102 3.44 27.01 14.09
N PRO A 103 3.20 28.32 14.27
CA PRO A 103 2.55 29.17 13.28
C PRO A 103 3.38 29.41 12.00
N ASP A 104 4.71 29.27 12.05
CA ASP A 104 5.56 29.43 10.86
C ASP A 104 5.67 28.12 10.04
N TYR A 105 5.35 28.19 8.75
CA TYR A 105 5.34 27.01 7.87
C TYR A 105 6.73 26.38 7.65
N VAL A 106 7.79 27.18 7.65
CA VAL A 106 9.17 26.69 7.46
C VAL A 106 9.67 26.02 8.73
N GLU A 107 9.41 26.62 9.88
CA GLU A 107 9.80 26.05 11.18
C GLU A 107 8.97 24.78 11.49
N ARG A 108 7.67 24.78 11.17
CA ARG A 108 6.81 23.59 11.26
C ARG A 108 7.33 22.44 10.40
N GLY A 109 7.74 22.73 9.17
CA GLY A 109 8.32 21.73 8.27
C GLY A 109 9.63 21.15 8.79
N ALA A 110 10.50 21.97 9.38
CA ALA A 110 11.76 21.52 9.99
C ALA A 110 11.51 20.65 11.23
N GLU A 111 10.55 21.02 12.07
CA GLU A 111 10.17 20.24 13.25
C GLU A 111 9.53 18.91 12.88
N LEU A 112 8.62 18.89 11.89
CA LEU A 112 8.05 17.66 11.36
C LEU A 112 9.13 16.71 10.83
N ALA A 113 10.09 17.22 10.06
CA ALA A 113 11.19 16.43 9.53
C ALA A 113 12.08 15.85 10.65
N ARG A 114 12.31 16.63 11.72
CA ARG A 114 13.06 16.17 12.90
C ARG A 114 12.31 15.05 13.63
N LEU A 115 11.02 15.23 13.91
CA LEU A 115 10.17 14.24 14.57
C LEU A 115 10.06 12.96 13.74
N GLU A 116 9.96 13.06 12.42
CA GLU A 116 9.93 11.91 11.53
C GLU A 116 11.28 11.16 11.54
N ALA A 117 12.40 11.88 11.56
CA ALA A 117 13.72 11.26 11.68
C ALA A 117 13.89 10.52 13.01
N ASP A 118 13.48 11.14 14.13
CA ASP A 118 13.50 10.52 15.45
C ASP A 118 12.59 9.27 15.51
N ARG A 119 11.40 9.36 14.90
CA ARG A 119 10.45 8.25 14.76
C ARG A 119 11.07 7.08 13.99
N LEU A 120 11.69 7.34 12.84
CA LEU A 120 12.34 6.31 12.03
C LEU A 120 13.52 5.66 12.74
N ALA A 121 14.33 6.45 13.46
CA ALA A 121 15.41 5.92 14.28
C ALA A 121 14.88 4.97 15.37
N ARG A 122 13.82 5.38 16.07
CA ARG A 122 13.20 4.57 17.11
C ARG A 122 12.55 3.31 16.56
N GLN A 123 11.88 3.40 15.41
CA GLN A 123 11.35 2.23 14.70
C GLN A 123 12.45 1.22 14.38
N ALA A 124 13.61 1.67 13.87
CA ALA A 124 14.72 0.79 13.54
C ALA A 124 15.27 0.05 14.77
N GLU A 125 15.34 0.72 15.92
CA GLU A 125 15.75 0.10 17.20
C GLU A 125 14.75 -0.95 17.71
N LEU A 126 13.44 -0.63 17.61
CA LEU A 126 12.37 -1.45 18.19
C LEU A 126 11.97 -2.63 17.28
N GLN A 127 12.15 -2.48 15.96
CA GLN A 127 11.70 -3.42 14.94
C GLN A 127 12.08 -4.88 15.22
N PRO A 128 13.33 -5.25 15.60
CA PRO A 128 13.67 -6.65 15.83
C PRO A 128 12.83 -7.29 16.94
N GLN A 129 12.56 -6.54 18.02
CA GLN A 129 11.76 -7.01 19.14
C GLN A 129 10.28 -7.11 18.76
N ALA A 130 9.75 -6.10 18.08
CA ALA A 130 8.38 -6.10 17.59
C ALA A 130 8.13 -7.30 16.67
N MET A 131 8.98 -7.53 15.67
CA MET A 131 8.85 -8.65 14.73
C MET A 131 8.90 -10.02 15.43
N MET A 132 9.75 -10.18 16.45
CA MET A 132 9.80 -11.42 17.24
C MET A 132 8.48 -11.66 17.98
N ILE A 133 7.92 -10.62 18.61
CA ILE A 133 6.65 -10.70 19.34
C ILE A 133 5.50 -11.00 18.37
N GLU A 134 5.43 -10.30 17.24
CA GLU A 134 4.41 -10.51 16.22
C GLU A 134 4.48 -11.92 15.61
N ALA A 135 5.69 -12.46 15.38
CA ALA A 135 5.86 -13.84 14.93
C ALA A 135 5.39 -14.86 15.99
N ASN A 136 5.56 -14.55 17.27
CA ASN A 136 5.05 -15.38 18.35
C ASN A 136 3.52 -15.33 18.43
N LEU A 137 2.94 -14.14 18.27
CA LEU A 137 1.50 -13.93 18.18
C LEU A 137 0.88 -14.65 16.99
N GLU A 138 1.49 -14.56 15.80
CA GLU A 138 1.03 -15.27 14.60
C GLU A 138 0.96 -16.79 14.83
N ARG A 139 1.93 -17.36 15.58
CA ARG A 139 1.99 -18.81 15.83
C ARG A 139 1.03 -19.29 16.92
N HIS A 140 0.78 -18.46 17.93
CA HIS A 140 0.15 -18.92 19.18
C HIS A 140 -1.14 -18.16 19.56
N TRP A 141 -1.50 -17.12 18.81
CA TRP A 141 -2.69 -16.31 19.06
C TRP A 141 -3.54 -16.16 17.80
N GLN A 142 -4.55 -17.04 17.69
CA GLN A 142 -5.43 -17.14 16.53
C GLN A 142 -6.02 -15.79 16.05
N PRO A 143 -6.54 -14.91 16.92
CA PRO A 143 -7.10 -13.63 16.47
C PRO A 143 -6.08 -12.74 15.74
N TYR A 144 -4.81 -12.79 16.13
CA TYR A 144 -3.76 -12.02 15.46
C TYR A 144 -3.38 -12.65 14.11
N ALA A 145 -3.33 -13.98 14.04
CA ALA A 145 -3.13 -14.71 12.78
C ALA A 145 -4.25 -14.42 11.77
N GLU A 146 -5.51 -14.33 12.22
CA GLU A 146 -6.65 -13.96 11.38
C GLU A 146 -6.52 -12.53 10.83
N LEU A 147 -6.13 -11.56 11.65
CA LEU A 147 -5.87 -10.20 11.18
C LEU A 147 -4.73 -10.14 10.13
N LEU A 148 -3.67 -10.91 10.32
CA LEU A 148 -2.60 -11.03 9.32
C LEU A 148 -3.09 -11.66 8.03
N ALA A 149 -3.94 -12.70 8.11
CA ALA A 149 -4.53 -13.34 6.94
C ALA A 149 -5.43 -12.37 6.16
N ASP A 150 -6.29 -11.63 6.85
CA ASP A 150 -7.14 -10.58 6.25
C ASP A 150 -6.30 -9.50 5.58
N ARG A 151 -5.23 -9.06 6.23
CA ARG A 151 -4.30 -8.05 5.70
C ARG A 151 -3.60 -8.56 4.43
N ARG A 152 -3.04 -9.78 4.45
CA ARG A 152 -2.41 -10.42 3.30
C ARG A 152 -3.39 -10.56 2.14
N PHE A 153 -4.60 -11.01 2.42
CA PHE A 153 -5.64 -11.14 1.41
C PHE A 153 -6.03 -9.79 0.79
N TRP A 154 -6.16 -8.74 1.61
CA TRP A 154 -6.38 -7.40 1.10
C TRP A 154 -5.22 -6.91 0.23
N ASP A 155 -3.97 -7.13 0.66
CA ASP A 155 -2.78 -6.70 -0.07
C ASP A 155 -2.69 -7.43 -1.43
N ASP A 156 -2.96 -8.74 -1.47
CA ASP A 156 -3.02 -9.53 -2.71
C ASP A 156 -4.08 -9.01 -3.69
N ILE A 157 -5.30 -8.77 -3.21
CA ILE A 157 -6.37 -8.23 -4.06
C ILE A 157 -5.99 -6.82 -4.54
N SER A 158 -5.43 -5.97 -3.68
CA SER A 158 -5.03 -4.62 -4.04
C SER A 158 -3.95 -4.59 -5.13
N ALA A 159 -2.97 -5.48 -5.06
CA ALA A 159 -1.91 -5.64 -6.05
C ALA A 159 -2.49 -6.02 -7.43
N ILE A 160 -3.43 -6.97 -7.45
CA ILE A 160 -4.11 -7.39 -8.68
C ILE A 160 -4.89 -6.23 -9.28
N GLU A 161 -5.75 -5.58 -8.49
CA GLU A 161 -6.67 -4.57 -9.03
C GLU A 161 -5.93 -3.32 -9.52
N ILE A 162 -4.84 -2.93 -8.88
CA ILE A 162 -4.06 -1.75 -9.29
C ILE A 162 -3.29 -2.01 -10.58
N VAL A 163 -2.72 -3.20 -10.76
CA VAL A 163 -2.12 -3.59 -12.05
C VAL A 163 -3.20 -3.59 -13.14
N ARG A 164 -4.36 -4.21 -12.89
CA ARG A 164 -5.45 -4.27 -13.86
C ARG A 164 -6.02 -2.89 -14.20
N LEU A 165 -6.02 -1.96 -13.25
CA LEU A 165 -6.50 -0.59 -13.44
C LEU A 165 -5.58 0.20 -14.39
N LEU A 166 -4.27 0.08 -14.20
CA LEU A 166 -3.28 0.94 -14.86
C LEU A 166 -2.62 0.31 -16.09
N LEU A 167 -2.53 -1.01 -16.19
CA LEU A 167 -1.93 -1.69 -17.33
C LEU A 167 -2.75 -1.43 -18.60
N VAL A 168 -2.06 -1.17 -19.72
CA VAL A 168 -2.66 -0.82 -21.01
C VAL A 168 -2.26 -1.82 -22.10
N SER A 169 -0.99 -2.23 -22.13
CA SER A 169 -0.49 -3.18 -23.13
C SER A 169 0.63 -4.07 -22.60
N ILE A 170 0.77 -5.23 -23.25
CA ILE A 170 1.89 -6.17 -23.09
C ILE A 170 2.51 -6.36 -24.46
N ASP A 171 3.82 -6.18 -24.58
CA ASP A 171 4.59 -6.29 -25.82
C ASP A 171 3.99 -5.43 -26.96
N GLY A 172 3.42 -4.28 -26.61
CA GLY A 172 2.75 -3.34 -27.52
C GLY A 172 1.30 -3.70 -27.88
N ALA A 173 0.80 -4.88 -27.52
CA ALA A 173 -0.58 -5.29 -27.78
C ALA A 173 -1.53 -4.74 -26.71
N ALA A 174 -2.53 -3.96 -27.14
CA ALA A 174 -3.54 -3.39 -26.26
C ALA A 174 -4.40 -4.48 -25.60
N LEU A 175 -4.64 -4.34 -24.29
CA LEU A 175 -5.43 -5.30 -23.52
C LEU A 175 -6.91 -4.90 -23.50
N ARG A 176 -7.79 -5.90 -23.62
CA ARG A 176 -9.23 -5.71 -23.44
C ARG A 176 -9.56 -5.36 -21.99
N ARG A 177 -10.63 -4.59 -21.80
CA ARG A 177 -11.11 -4.16 -20.48
C ARG A 177 -12.51 -4.69 -20.18
N ASP A 178 -12.81 -4.86 -18.89
CA ASP A 178 -14.13 -5.21 -18.37
C ASP A 178 -15.02 -3.97 -18.16
N ASP A 179 -16.24 -4.20 -17.68
CA ASP A 179 -17.25 -3.14 -17.44
C ASP A 179 -16.81 -2.12 -16.38
N ASP A 180 -15.92 -2.52 -15.47
CA ASP A 180 -15.31 -1.66 -14.47
C ASP A 180 -14.05 -0.95 -15.01
N GLY A 181 -13.76 -1.07 -16.31
CA GLY A 181 -12.63 -0.43 -16.99
C GLY A 181 -11.26 -0.96 -16.57
N LEU A 182 -11.21 -2.16 -16.02
CA LEU A 182 -10.00 -2.88 -15.64
C LEU A 182 -9.60 -3.83 -16.75
N VAL A 183 -8.30 -4.10 -16.91
CA VAL A 183 -7.84 -5.19 -17.78
C VAL A 183 -8.54 -6.50 -17.39
N MET A 184 -8.99 -7.25 -18.39
CA MET A 184 -9.67 -8.55 -18.18
C MET A 184 -8.84 -9.46 -17.27
N GLN A 185 -9.49 -10.16 -16.35
CA GLN A 185 -8.79 -10.98 -15.34
C GLN A 185 -7.93 -12.08 -15.99
N GLU A 186 -8.37 -12.62 -17.14
CA GLU A 186 -7.65 -13.62 -17.92
C GLU A 186 -6.31 -13.06 -18.43
N ALA A 187 -6.30 -11.81 -18.90
CA ALA A 187 -5.08 -11.16 -19.37
C ALA A 187 -4.07 -10.95 -18.23
N TYR A 188 -4.55 -10.60 -17.03
CA TYR A 188 -3.70 -10.54 -15.84
C TYR A 188 -3.18 -11.93 -15.43
N LYS A 189 -4.03 -12.96 -15.43
CA LYS A 189 -3.65 -14.34 -15.11
C LYS A 189 -2.64 -14.93 -16.12
N ALA A 190 -2.58 -14.42 -17.34
CA ALA A 190 -1.58 -14.80 -18.34
C ALA A 190 -0.18 -14.21 -18.08
N ILE A 191 -0.07 -13.20 -17.20
CA ILE A 191 1.24 -12.66 -16.78
C ILE A 191 1.96 -13.72 -15.92
N PRO A 192 3.26 -13.99 -16.16
CA PRO A 192 4.05 -14.90 -15.33
C PRO A 192 3.96 -14.53 -13.84
N PRO A 193 3.76 -15.51 -12.92
CA PRO A 193 3.63 -15.23 -11.49
C PRO A 193 4.77 -14.36 -10.93
N ASP A 194 6.02 -14.66 -11.31
CA ASP A 194 7.21 -13.95 -10.83
C ASP A 194 7.22 -12.46 -11.22
N HIS A 195 6.52 -12.07 -12.29
CA HIS A 195 6.44 -10.67 -12.70
C HIS A 195 5.34 -9.89 -11.96
N ARG A 196 4.31 -10.57 -11.43
CA ARG A 196 3.12 -9.89 -10.91
C ARG A 196 3.43 -8.99 -9.72
N THR A 197 4.33 -9.43 -8.85
CA THR A 197 4.78 -8.65 -7.68
C THR A 197 5.53 -7.38 -8.09
N ASP A 198 6.43 -7.49 -9.07
CA ASP A 198 7.19 -6.35 -9.58
C ASP A 198 6.29 -5.35 -10.31
N LEU A 199 5.32 -5.84 -11.09
CA LEU A 199 4.32 -5.02 -11.76
C LEU A 199 3.38 -4.31 -10.78
N ALA A 200 2.97 -4.99 -9.70
CA ALA A 200 2.17 -4.36 -8.66
C ALA A 200 2.98 -3.25 -7.96
N THR A 201 4.22 -3.53 -7.58
CA THR A 201 5.14 -2.54 -7.00
C THR A 201 5.30 -1.33 -7.91
N PHE A 202 5.51 -1.55 -9.21
CA PHE A 202 5.60 -0.49 -10.20
C PHE A 202 4.31 0.33 -10.28
N ALA A 203 3.16 -0.33 -10.38
CA ALA A 203 1.85 0.32 -10.48
C ALA A 203 1.49 1.13 -9.22
N PHE A 204 1.83 0.65 -8.03
CA PHE A 204 1.66 1.39 -6.77
C PHE A 204 2.49 2.67 -6.73
N ARG A 205 3.75 2.63 -7.19
CA ARG A 205 4.60 3.83 -7.27
C ARG A 205 4.00 4.92 -8.15
N LEU A 206 3.31 4.53 -9.22
CA LEU A 206 2.62 5.50 -10.07
C LEU A 206 1.47 6.22 -9.35
N LEU A 207 0.79 5.56 -8.40
CA LEU A 207 -0.33 6.15 -7.64
C LEU A 207 0.13 7.09 -6.51
N ALA A 208 1.33 6.87 -5.99
CA ALA A 208 1.94 7.67 -4.94
C ALA A 208 3.36 8.04 -5.38
N PRO A 209 3.51 8.93 -6.37
CA PRO A 209 4.83 9.37 -6.80
C PRO A 209 5.55 10.04 -5.62
N ASP A 210 6.82 9.69 -5.44
CA ASP A 210 7.70 10.27 -4.43
C ASP A 210 7.74 11.80 -4.56
N GLU A 211 8.05 12.53 -3.47
CA GLU A 211 8.09 14.00 -3.47
C GLU A 211 8.98 14.58 -4.56
N THR A 212 10.05 13.87 -4.95
CA THR A 212 10.95 14.26 -6.04
C THR A 212 10.27 14.21 -7.41
N GLN A 213 9.30 13.32 -7.61
CA GLN A 213 8.52 13.21 -8.85
C GLN A 213 7.33 14.17 -8.89
N ARG A 214 6.79 14.60 -7.74
CA ARG A 214 5.70 15.60 -7.69
C ARG A 214 6.12 17.02 -8.10
N LYS A 215 7.41 17.31 -8.07
CA LYS A 215 7.99 18.63 -8.40
C LYS A 215 8.32 18.82 -9.89
N ASN A 216 8.30 17.75 -10.69
CA ASN A 216 8.51 17.77 -12.14
C ASN A 216 7.18 17.60 -12.87
#